data_AF-A0AAI9T8W8-F1
#
_entry.id   AF-A0AAI9T8W8-F1
#
_cell.length_a   1.000
_cell.length_b   1.000
_cell.length_c   1.000
_cell.angle_alpha   90.00
_cell.angle_beta   90.00
_cell.angle_gamma   90.00
#
_symmetry.space_group_name_H-M   'P 1'
#
loop_
_entity.id
_entity.type
_entity.pdbx_description
1 polymer ?
#
loop_
_entity_poly.entity_id
_entity_poly.type
_entity_poly.pdbx_seq_one_letter_code
_entity_poly.pdbx_strand_id
1 'polypeptide(L)'
;KAKVEEEKKNDEAMARRFSPGGSGSLLASPRSPAESVGSANNSFSFGRVMFTDGQQTDLTGTNVREKPKTHGARDPASQLKAVEAKKARLEEMDPAKRADVEDKDLWLNAKKRAHGERVRDDTSLLKKALKRKETAKKKSAREWRDRIDTVASSKEQRQTKRDDNLRKRRDEKGTKGGKKKSSSSGKKKAARPGFEGSFKGGGKK
;
A
#
# COMPACT_ATOMS: atom_id res chain seq x y z
N LYS A 1 52.34 24.97 -16.36
CA LYS A 1 52.16 23.54 -16.00
C LYS A 1 51.28 23.37 -14.75
N ALA A 2 51.51 24.12 -13.65
CA ALA A 2 50.68 24.04 -12.44
C ALA A 2 49.19 24.42 -12.64
N LYS A 3 48.88 25.51 -13.36
CA LYS A 3 47.49 25.93 -13.61
C LYS A 3 46.65 24.92 -14.39
N VAL A 4 47.25 24.25 -15.38
CA VAL A 4 46.58 23.23 -16.20
C VAL A 4 46.28 21.97 -15.39
N GLU A 5 47.11 21.66 -14.39
CA GLU A 5 46.88 20.51 -13.50
C GLU A 5 45.77 20.80 -12.47
N GLU A 6 45.68 22.05 -12.01
CA GLU A 6 44.60 22.51 -11.13
C GLU A 6 43.25 22.49 -11.85
N GLU A 7 43.19 23.00 -13.08
CA GLU A 7 41.97 22.96 -13.92
C GLU A 7 41.51 21.52 -14.16
N LYS A 8 42.42 20.60 -14.49
CA LYS A 8 42.09 19.18 -14.65
C LYS A 8 41.56 18.53 -13.37
N LYS A 9 42.13 18.86 -12.20
CA LYS A 9 41.64 18.38 -10.91
C LYS A 9 40.24 18.94 -10.59
N ASN A 10 39.98 20.18 -10.98
CA ASN A 10 38.69 20.82 -10.77
C ASN A 10 37.61 20.22 -11.70
N ASP A 11 37.95 19.97 -12.96
CA ASP A 11 37.09 19.30 -13.93
C ASP A 11 36.78 17.84 -13.52
N GLU A 12 37.79 17.11 -13.04
CA GLU A 12 37.60 15.75 -12.52
C GLU A 12 36.72 15.74 -11.25
N ALA A 13 36.92 16.72 -10.36
CA ALA A 13 36.08 16.88 -9.18
C ALA A 13 34.63 17.26 -9.54
N MET A 14 34.42 18.07 -10.59
CA MET A 14 33.11 18.43 -11.08
C MET A 14 32.43 17.23 -11.76
N ALA A 15 33.15 16.48 -12.59
CA ALA A 15 32.64 15.27 -13.25
C ALA A 15 32.22 14.19 -12.23
N ARG A 16 32.97 14.03 -11.13
CA ARG A 16 32.61 13.10 -10.05
C ARG A 16 31.32 13.48 -9.30
N ARG A 17 31.01 14.77 -9.20
CA ARG A 17 29.77 15.27 -8.54
C ARG A 17 28.51 15.06 -9.37
N PHE A 18 28.64 14.97 -10.70
CA PHE A 18 27.52 14.79 -11.64
C PHE A 18 27.46 13.41 -12.31
N SER A 19 28.39 12.51 -12.01
CA SER A 19 28.38 11.13 -12.54
C SER A 19 27.25 10.28 -11.92
N PRO A 20 26.38 9.63 -12.70
CA PRO A 20 25.31 8.78 -12.18
C PRO A 20 25.88 7.48 -11.59
N GLY A 21 25.89 7.36 -10.26
CA GLY A 21 26.26 6.11 -9.57
C GLY A 21 27.52 6.15 -8.68
N GLY A 22 28.20 7.29 -8.58
CA GLY A 22 29.32 7.47 -7.62
C GLY A 22 28.83 7.86 -6.22
N SER A 23 29.43 7.26 -5.18
CA SER A 23 29.18 7.64 -3.77
C SER A 23 29.65 9.07 -3.52
N GLY A 24 28.73 10.05 -3.60
CA GLY A 24 29.02 11.49 -3.60
C GLY A 24 28.37 12.29 -4.74
N SER A 25 27.64 11.63 -5.64
CA SER A 25 26.92 12.28 -6.75
C SER A 25 25.68 13.04 -6.25
N LEU A 26 25.56 14.31 -6.65
CA LEU A 26 24.38 15.14 -6.37
C LEU A 26 23.14 14.67 -7.17
N LEU A 27 23.36 13.94 -8.26
CA LEU A 27 22.32 13.35 -9.10
C LEU A 27 21.72 12.08 -8.46
N ALA A 28 22.45 11.44 -7.55
CA ALA A 28 22.05 10.22 -6.84
C ALA A 28 21.72 10.47 -5.35
N SER A 29 21.41 11.71 -4.96
CA SER A 29 20.91 12.01 -3.63
C SER A 29 19.43 11.62 -3.52
N PRO A 30 19.03 10.77 -2.56
CA PRO A 30 17.64 10.33 -2.39
C PRO A 30 16.68 11.46 -1.95
N ARG A 31 17.16 12.71 -1.87
CA ARG A 31 16.38 13.88 -1.45
C ARG A 31 16.24 14.95 -2.53
N SER A 32 16.71 14.69 -3.75
CA SER A 32 16.44 15.52 -4.93
C SER A 32 15.25 14.91 -5.69
N PRO A 33 14.21 15.68 -6.06
CA PRO A 33 13.15 15.17 -6.93
C PRO A 33 13.74 14.82 -8.29
N ALA A 34 14.03 13.54 -8.52
CA ALA A 34 14.59 13.03 -9.77
C ALA A 34 13.56 13.00 -10.93
N GLU A 35 12.39 13.62 -10.78
CA GLU A 35 11.39 13.81 -11.84
C GLU A 35 11.10 15.30 -12.06
N SER A 36 12.15 16.09 -12.29
CA SER A 36 12.00 17.44 -12.82
C SER A 36 12.00 17.39 -14.35
N VAL A 37 10.81 17.25 -14.93
CA VAL A 37 10.35 17.80 -16.23
C VAL A 37 11.15 17.53 -17.52
N GLY A 38 12.16 16.67 -17.51
CA GLY A 38 13.04 16.45 -18.68
C GLY A 38 12.46 15.63 -19.84
N SER A 39 11.26 15.04 -19.72
CA SER A 39 10.68 14.21 -20.77
C SER A 39 9.15 14.07 -20.66
N ALA A 40 8.46 15.19 -20.45
CA ALA A 40 7.04 15.28 -20.75
C ALA A 40 6.92 16.43 -21.74
N ASN A 41 6.55 16.11 -22.98
CA ASN A 41 6.25 17.08 -24.03
C ASN A 41 5.61 18.33 -23.42
N ASN A 42 6.29 19.48 -23.54
CA ASN A 42 5.88 20.77 -22.97
C ASN A 42 4.45 21.14 -23.44
N SER A 43 3.45 20.59 -22.78
CA SER A 43 2.02 20.78 -23.08
C SER A 43 1.50 21.99 -22.32
N PHE A 44 2.19 23.12 -22.48
CA PHE A 44 1.72 24.41 -22.01
C PHE A 44 0.86 25.02 -23.11
N SER A 45 -0.43 25.15 -22.84
CA SER A 45 -1.33 25.94 -23.69
C SER A 45 -1.57 27.26 -22.98
N PHE A 46 -1.66 28.36 -23.73
CA PHE A 46 -1.87 29.68 -23.13
C PHE A 46 -3.13 29.67 -22.25
N GLY A 47 -2.96 29.97 -20.96
CA GLY A 47 -4.03 29.95 -19.96
C GLY A 47 -4.33 28.59 -19.30
N ARG A 48 -3.70 27.47 -19.71
CA ARG A 48 -3.91 26.16 -19.07
C ARG A 48 -2.58 25.49 -18.72
N VAL A 49 -2.44 25.19 -17.42
CA VAL A 49 -1.31 24.43 -16.88
C VAL A 49 -1.74 22.98 -16.67
N MET A 50 -0.94 22.03 -17.16
CA MET A 50 -1.10 20.61 -16.89
C MET A 50 -0.08 20.18 -15.84
N PHE A 51 -0.56 19.67 -14.70
CA PHE A 51 0.32 19.10 -13.68
C PHE A 51 0.81 17.72 -14.10
N THR A 52 1.92 17.27 -13.51
CA THR A 52 2.49 15.93 -13.75
C THR A 52 1.51 14.80 -13.43
N ASP A 53 0.58 15.04 -12.49
CA ASP A 53 -0.54 14.15 -12.14
C ASP A 53 -1.66 14.12 -13.21
N GLY A 54 -1.49 14.84 -14.34
CA GLY A 54 -2.48 14.91 -15.42
C GLY A 54 -3.75 15.67 -15.04
N GLN A 55 -3.70 16.47 -13.98
CA GLN A 55 -4.73 17.46 -13.63
C GLN A 55 -4.52 18.72 -14.48
N GLN A 56 -5.61 19.29 -14.99
CA GLN A 56 -5.57 20.50 -15.82
C GLN A 56 -6.19 21.66 -15.05
N THR A 57 -5.62 22.85 -15.12
CA THR A 57 -6.28 24.05 -14.58
C THR A 57 -7.35 24.57 -15.55
N ASP A 58 -8.31 25.31 -15.02
CA ASP A 58 -9.18 26.15 -15.86
C ASP A 58 -8.40 27.32 -16.47
N LEU A 59 -9.00 27.98 -17.48
CA LEU A 59 -8.40 29.10 -18.23
C LEU A 59 -7.97 30.29 -17.34
N THR A 60 -8.62 30.43 -16.17
CA THR A 60 -8.31 31.47 -15.17
C THR A 60 -7.22 31.05 -14.19
N GLY A 61 -6.75 29.80 -14.24
CA GLY A 61 -5.73 29.27 -13.32
C GLY A 61 -6.17 29.11 -11.85
N THR A 62 -7.42 29.47 -11.51
CA THR A 62 -7.91 29.49 -10.12
C THR A 62 -8.37 28.13 -9.62
N ASN A 63 -8.91 27.29 -10.53
CA ASN A 63 -9.49 26.00 -10.19
C ASN A 63 -8.87 24.88 -11.03
N VAL A 64 -8.88 23.67 -10.47
CA VAL A 64 -8.55 22.45 -11.19
C VAL A 64 -9.79 21.98 -11.92
N ARG A 65 -9.67 21.79 -13.24
CA ARG A 65 -10.73 21.29 -14.11
C ARG A 65 -11.02 19.83 -13.75
N GLU A 66 -12.24 19.57 -13.26
CA GLU A 66 -12.69 18.21 -13.01
C GLU A 66 -12.78 17.43 -14.33
N LYS A 67 -12.23 16.22 -14.36
CA LYS A 67 -12.42 15.29 -15.48
C LYS A 67 -13.90 14.90 -15.51
N PRO A 68 -14.57 14.91 -16.67
CA PRO A 68 -15.96 14.49 -16.75
C PRO A 68 -16.08 13.06 -16.20
N LYS A 69 -17.05 12.85 -15.31
CA LYS A 69 -17.32 11.53 -14.73
C LYS A 69 -17.74 10.60 -15.86
N THR A 70 -17.02 9.50 -16.06
CA THR A 70 -17.42 8.49 -17.03
C THR A 70 -18.72 7.84 -16.56
N HIS A 71 -19.81 8.10 -17.26
CA HIS A 71 -21.12 7.52 -16.96
C HIS A 71 -21.19 6.07 -17.47
N GLY A 72 -21.39 5.12 -16.56
CA GLY A 72 -21.57 3.71 -16.90
C GLY A 72 -21.50 2.80 -15.68
N ALA A 73 -22.26 1.70 -15.71
CA ALA A 73 -22.20 0.69 -14.66
C ALA A 73 -20.82 0.01 -14.68
N ARG A 74 -19.96 0.37 -13.73
CA ARG A 74 -18.63 -0.25 -13.54
C ARG A 74 -18.70 -1.61 -12.83
N ASP A 75 -19.85 -1.97 -12.28
CA ASP A 75 -19.98 -3.23 -11.56
C ASP A 75 -20.19 -4.42 -12.52
N PRO A 76 -19.35 -5.48 -12.46
CA PRO A 76 -19.50 -6.68 -13.29
C PRO A 76 -20.87 -7.34 -13.21
N ALA A 77 -21.62 -7.25 -12.11
CA ALA A 77 -22.96 -7.83 -12.04
C ALA A 77 -23.96 -7.05 -12.90
N SER A 78 -23.90 -5.72 -12.83
CA SER A 78 -24.72 -4.85 -13.68
C SER A 78 -24.34 -4.97 -15.16
N GLN A 79 -23.04 -5.09 -15.47
CA GLN A 79 -22.56 -5.34 -16.83
C GLN A 79 -23.07 -6.68 -17.38
N LEU A 80 -23.03 -7.74 -16.56
CA LEU A 80 -23.54 -9.05 -16.95
C LEU A 80 -25.04 -8.99 -17.27
N LYS A 81 -25.84 -8.34 -16.41
CA LYS A 81 -27.28 -8.14 -16.65
C LYS A 81 -27.54 -7.34 -17.93
N ALA A 82 -26.75 -6.31 -18.20
CA ALA A 82 -26.88 -5.52 -19.42
C ALA A 82 -26.56 -6.36 -20.68
N VAL A 83 -25.53 -7.20 -20.63
CA VAL A 83 -25.19 -8.10 -21.74
C VAL A 83 -26.28 -9.15 -21.94
N GLU A 84 -26.81 -9.73 -20.87
CA GLU A 84 -27.93 -10.70 -20.95
C GLU A 84 -29.19 -10.06 -21.50
N ALA A 85 -29.55 -8.85 -21.06
CA ALA A 85 -30.69 -8.11 -21.59
C ALA A 85 -30.53 -7.74 -23.08
N LYS A 86 -29.31 -7.40 -23.52
CA LYS A 86 -29.01 -7.19 -24.94
C LYS A 86 -29.19 -8.46 -25.75
N LYS A 87 -28.71 -9.60 -25.25
CA LYS A 87 -28.88 -10.91 -25.91
C LYS A 87 -30.35 -11.28 -26.04
N ALA A 88 -31.13 -11.14 -24.97
CA ALA A 88 -32.57 -11.40 -25.01
C ALA A 88 -33.29 -10.52 -26.05
N ARG A 89 -32.92 -9.23 -26.15
CA ARG A 89 -33.46 -8.32 -27.18
C ARG A 89 -33.09 -8.71 -28.60
N LEU A 90 -31.88 -9.22 -28.82
CA LEU A 90 -31.46 -9.71 -30.13
C LEU A 90 -32.20 -11.00 -30.49
N GLU A 91 -32.41 -11.88 -29.52
CA GLU A 91 -33.14 -13.15 -29.68
C GLU A 91 -34.62 -12.94 -30.05
N GLU A 92 -35.27 -11.91 -29.52
CA GLU A 92 -36.65 -11.52 -29.85
C GLU A 92 -36.78 -10.92 -31.28
N MET A 93 -35.69 -10.42 -31.85
CA MET A 93 -35.68 -9.78 -33.16
C MET A 93 -35.54 -10.79 -34.32
N ASP A 94 -36.17 -10.47 -35.45
CA ASP A 94 -36.08 -11.19 -36.73
C ASP A 94 -34.61 -11.33 -37.21
N PRO A 95 -34.17 -12.51 -37.69
CA PRO A 95 -32.79 -12.77 -38.12
C PRO A 95 -32.16 -11.73 -39.06
N ALA A 96 -32.92 -11.18 -40.01
CA ALA A 96 -32.39 -10.17 -40.94
C ALA A 96 -32.02 -8.87 -40.20
N LYS A 97 -32.91 -8.39 -39.32
CA LYS A 97 -32.66 -7.19 -38.51
C LYS A 97 -31.60 -7.44 -37.44
N ARG A 98 -31.48 -8.67 -36.95
CA ARG A 98 -30.41 -9.07 -36.00
C ARG A 98 -29.03 -8.89 -36.63
N ALA A 99 -28.82 -9.40 -37.85
CA ALA A 99 -27.54 -9.26 -38.54
C ALA A 99 -27.16 -7.79 -38.75
N ASP A 100 -28.12 -6.95 -39.19
CA ASP A 100 -27.90 -5.52 -39.37
C ASP A 100 -27.52 -4.81 -38.05
N VAL A 101 -28.13 -5.20 -36.93
CA VAL A 101 -27.84 -4.63 -35.60
C VAL A 101 -26.49 -5.11 -35.09
N GLU A 102 -26.15 -6.38 -35.27
CA GLU A 102 -24.86 -6.93 -34.90
C GLU A 102 -23.71 -6.24 -35.66
N ASP A 103 -23.86 -6.02 -36.97
CA ASP A 103 -22.89 -5.29 -37.77
C ASP A 103 -22.71 -3.85 -37.27
N LYS A 104 -23.81 -3.14 -37.02
CA LYS A 104 -23.77 -1.78 -36.46
C LYS A 104 -23.07 -1.76 -35.09
N ASP A 105 -23.39 -2.71 -34.21
CA ASP A 105 -22.79 -2.83 -32.89
C ASP A 105 -21.29 -3.15 -32.96
N LEU A 106 -20.86 -3.98 -33.91
CA LEU A 106 -19.45 -4.28 -34.15
C LEU A 106 -18.68 -3.00 -34.53
N TRP A 107 -19.19 -2.22 -35.48
CA TRP A 107 -18.57 -0.96 -35.91
C TRP A 107 -18.58 0.10 -34.81
N LEU A 108 -19.68 0.22 -34.06
CA LEU A 108 -19.77 1.14 -32.92
C LEU A 108 -18.77 0.76 -31.81
N ASN A 109 -18.65 -0.53 -31.51
CA ASN A 109 -17.69 -1.01 -30.52
C ASN A 109 -16.24 -0.83 -30.98
N ALA A 110 -15.94 -1.02 -32.27
CA ALA A 110 -14.63 -0.74 -32.83
C ALA A 110 -14.28 0.76 -32.70
N LYS A 111 -15.22 1.66 -33.04
CA LYS A 111 -15.05 3.10 -32.88
C LYS A 111 -14.81 3.51 -31.43
N LYS A 112 -15.58 2.96 -30.48
CA LYS A 112 -15.40 3.20 -29.03
C LYS A 112 -14.02 2.75 -28.54
N ARG A 113 -13.59 1.56 -28.95
CA ARG A 113 -12.24 1.05 -28.61
C ARG A 113 -11.13 1.92 -29.21
N ALA A 114 -11.28 2.38 -30.45
CA ALA A 114 -10.33 3.30 -31.09
C ALA A 114 -10.24 4.65 -30.38
N HIS A 115 -11.36 5.15 -29.84
CA HIS A 115 -11.40 6.34 -28.98
C HIS A 115 -10.78 6.09 -27.58
N GLY A 116 -10.39 4.85 -27.26
CA GLY A 116 -9.80 4.49 -25.96
C GLY A 116 -10.81 4.11 -24.89
N GLU A 117 -12.11 3.96 -25.22
CA GLU A 117 -13.11 3.45 -24.29
C GLU A 117 -12.94 1.93 -24.10
N ARG A 118 -12.85 1.50 -22.83
CA ARG A 118 -12.70 0.08 -22.47
C ARG A 118 -14.05 -0.64 -22.46
N VAL A 119 -14.48 -1.12 -23.62
CA VAL A 119 -15.70 -1.93 -23.80
C VAL A 119 -15.54 -3.30 -23.12
N ARG A 120 -16.49 -3.69 -22.24
CA ARG A 120 -16.46 -4.91 -21.40
C ARG A 120 -17.76 -5.70 -21.52
N ASP A 121 -17.92 -6.41 -22.63
CA ASP A 121 -19.18 -7.10 -22.94
C ASP A 121 -19.07 -8.65 -22.90
N ASP A 122 -17.89 -9.19 -22.58
CA ASP A 122 -17.66 -10.64 -22.57
C ASP A 122 -18.26 -11.32 -21.32
N THR A 123 -19.30 -12.12 -21.50
CA THR A 123 -20.00 -12.82 -20.41
C THR A 123 -19.06 -13.71 -19.58
N SER A 124 -18.10 -14.39 -20.21
CA SER A 124 -17.15 -15.29 -19.54
C SER A 124 -16.18 -14.51 -18.64
N LEU A 125 -15.70 -13.35 -19.08
CA LEU A 125 -14.81 -12.48 -18.31
C LEU A 125 -15.56 -11.80 -17.17
N LEU A 126 -16.82 -11.38 -17.40
CA LEU A 126 -17.68 -10.79 -16.37
C LEU A 126 -17.99 -11.80 -15.26
N LYS A 127 -18.34 -13.05 -15.61
CA LYS A 127 -18.52 -14.14 -14.63
C LYS A 127 -17.24 -14.44 -13.85
N LYS A 128 -16.07 -14.46 -14.50
CA LYS A 128 -14.77 -14.61 -13.83
C LYS A 128 -14.46 -13.43 -12.90
N ALA A 129 -14.84 -12.21 -13.27
CA ALA A 129 -14.66 -11.03 -12.43
C ALA A 129 -15.53 -11.10 -11.17
N LEU A 130 -16.77 -11.57 -11.29
CA LEU A 130 -17.66 -11.82 -10.15
C LEU A 130 -17.07 -12.87 -9.20
N LYS A 131 -16.66 -14.03 -9.73
CA LYS A 131 -16.01 -15.07 -8.93
C LYS A 131 -14.79 -14.55 -8.17
N ARG A 132 -13.94 -13.74 -8.81
CA ARG A 132 -12.77 -13.12 -8.15
C ARG A 132 -13.17 -12.15 -7.03
N LYS A 133 -14.22 -11.36 -7.21
CA LYS A 133 -14.75 -10.50 -6.15
C LYS A 133 -15.26 -11.34 -4.98
N GLU A 134 -16.03 -12.39 -5.25
CA GLU A 134 -16.56 -13.28 -4.23
C GLU A 134 -15.44 -14.01 -3.46
N THR A 135 -14.43 -14.53 -4.14
CA THR A 135 -13.30 -15.20 -3.47
C THR A 135 -12.49 -14.21 -2.63
N ALA A 136 -12.27 -12.99 -3.11
CA ALA A 136 -11.62 -11.94 -2.32
C ALA A 136 -12.42 -11.60 -1.06
N LYS A 137 -13.76 -11.50 -1.17
CA LYS A 137 -14.64 -11.28 -0.01
C LYS A 137 -14.60 -12.45 0.97
N LYS A 138 -14.65 -13.70 0.48
CA LYS A 138 -14.51 -14.89 1.32
C LYS A 138 -13.16 -14.93 2.05
N LYS A 139 -12.06 -14.62 1.36
CA LYS A 139 -10.72 -14.54 1.96
C LYS A 139 -10.68 -13.47 3.05
N SER A 140 -11.13 -12.26 2.76
CA SER A 140 -11.16 -11.17 3.76
C SER A 140 -12.03 -11.51 4.99
N ALA A 141 -13.17 -12.20 4.78
CA ALA A 141 -14.03 -12.62 5.87
C ALA A 141 -13.38 -13.71 6.73
N ARG A 142 -12.65 -14.64 6.12
CA ARG A 142 -11.87 -15.66 6.85
C ARG A 142 -10.75 -15.00 7.66
N GLU A 143 -9.95 -14.14 7.03
CA GLU A 143 -8.87 -13.43 7.72
C GLU A 143 -9.37 -12.59 8.90
N TRP A 144 -10.55 -11.98 8.77
CA TRP A 144 -11.16 -11.24 9.87
C TRP A 144 -11.60 -12.14 11.02
N ARG A 145 -12.18 -13.32 10.72
CA ARG A 145 -12.51 -14.33 11.74
C ARG A 145 -11.25 -14.84 12.44
N ASP A 146 -10.23 -15.24 11.67
CA ASP A 146 -8.95 -15.71 12.21
C ASP A 146 -8.30 -14.67 13.12
N ARG A 147 -8.39 -13.37 12.78
CA ARG A 147 -7.92 -12.27 13.64
C ARG A 147 -8.71 -12.16 14.94
N ILE A 148 -10.03 -12.26 14.89
CA ILE A 148 -10.88 -12.24 16.08
C ILE A 148 -10.54 -13.42 17.00
N ASP A 149 -10.40 -14.63 16.43
CA ASP A 149 -10.08 -15.85 17.17
C ASP A 149 -8.67 -15.78 17.78
N THR A 150 -7.71 -15.20 17.06
CA THR A 150 -6.35 -14.93 17.57
C THR A 150 -6.38 -13.96 18.74
N VAL A 151 -7.20 -12.91 18.68
CA VAL A 151 -7.35 -11.96 19.79
C VAL A 151 -8.04 -12.62 20.99
N ALA A 152 -9.08 -13.42 20.76
CA ALA A 152 -9.78 -14.14 21.81
C ALA A 152 -8.87 -15.14 22.52
N SER A 153 -8.18 -15.99 21.77
CA SER A 153 -7.20 -16.96 22.31
C SER A 153 -6.03 -16.27 23.01
N SER A 154 -5.52 -15.14 22.51
CA SER A 154 -4.47 -14.38 23.20
C SER A 154 -4.95 -13.81 24.55
N LYS A 155 -6.21 -13.35 24.62
CA LYS A 155 -6.82 -12.90 25.88
C LYS A 155 -6.97 -14.06 26.86
N GLU A 156 -7.50 -15.19 26.40
CA GLU A 156 -7.67 -16.40 27.21
C GLU A 156 -6.31 -16.90 27.73
N GLN A 157 -5.29 -17.02 26.88
CA GLN A 157 -3.94 -17.43 27.30
C GLN A 157 -3.32 -16.50 28.35
N ARG A 158 -3.63 -15.20 28.30
CA ARG A 158 -3.18 -14.24 29.33
C ARG A 158 -3.93 -14.45 30.65
N GLN A 159 -5.24 -14.74 30.57
CA GLN A 159 -6.06 -15.03 31.74
C GLN A 159 -5.66 -16.36 32.39
N THR A 160 -5.50 -17.44 31.62
CA THR A 160 -5.04 -18.74 32.13
C THR A 160 -3.67 -18.64 32.80
N LYS A 161 -2.71 -17.94 32.18
CA LYS A 161 -1.41 -17.65 32.81
C LYS A 161 -1.53 -16.88 34.12
N ARG A 162 -2.47 -15.94 34.21
CA ARG A 162 -2.74 -15.20 35.46
C ARG A 162 -3.30 -16.13 36.53
N ASP A 163 -4.28 -16.96 36.16
CA ASP A 163 -4.92 -17.90 37.08
C ASP A 163 -3.94 -18.97 37.58
N ASP A 164 -3.09 -19.49 36.71
CA ASP A 164 -2.02 -20.43 37.07
C ASP A 164 -1.01 -19.79 38.03
N ASN A 165 -0.62 -18.54 37.79
CA ASN A 165 0.27 -17.81 38.70
C ASN A 165 -0.39 -17.53 40.05
N LEU A 166 -1.70 -17.24 40.08
CA LEU A 166 -2.45 -17.06 41.33
C LEU A 166 -2.62 -18.38 42.09
N ARG A 167 -2.86 -19.49 41.38
CA ARG A 167 -2.89 -20.85 41.96
C ARG A 167 -1.55 -21.21 42.59
N LYS A 168 -0.44 -21.04 41.85
CA LYS A 168 0.92 -21.26 42.38
C LYS A 168 1.20 -20.43 43.64
N ARG A 169 0.86 -19.13 43.64
CA ARG A 169 0.99 -18.29 44.85
C ARG A 169 0.14 -18.78 46.02
N ARG A 170 -1.07 -19.28 45.76
CA ARG A 170 -1.95 -19.85 46.79
C ARG A 170 -1.34 -21.12 47.38
N ASP A 171 -0.83 -22.01 46.54
CA ASP A 171 -0.22 -23.28 46.96
C ASP A 171 1.09 -23.05 47.74
N GLU A 172 1.93 -22.11 47.30
CA GLU A 172 3.14 -21.67 48.02
C GLU A 172 2.81 -21.04 49.39
N LYS A 173 1.69 -20.29 49.48
CA LYS A 173 1.23 -19.71 50.75
C LYS A 173 0.59 -20.76 51.67
N GLY A 174 -0.13 -21.72 51.11
CA GLY A 174 -0.74 -22.85 51.83
C GLY A 174 0.29 -23.81 52.40
N THR A 175 1.40 -24.05 51.69
CA THR A 175 2.51 -24.89 52.15
C THR A 175 3.40 -24.21 53.21
N LYS A 176 3.43 -22.87 53.28
CA LYS A 176 4.16 -22.12 54.32
C LYS A 176 3.43 -21.98 55.66
N GLY A 177 2.19 -22.46 55.76
CA GLY A 177 1.42 -22.46 57.02
C GLY A 177 1.85 -23.51 58.04
N GLY A 178 2.73 -24.44 57.69
CA GLY A 178 3.18 -25.50 58.59
C GLY A 178 4.69 -25.73 58.51
N LYS A 179 5.39 -25.43 59.61
CA LYS A 179 6.77 -25.84 59.95
C LYS A 179 7.94 -25.00 59.40
N LYS A 180 8.30 -24.02 60.25
CA LYS A 180 9.65 -23.52 60.59
C LYS A 180 10.80 -24.40 60.06
N LYS A 181 11.74 -23.80 59.31
CA LYS A 181 13.16 -24.12 59.43
C LYS A 181 13.95 -22.84 59.66
N SER A 182 14.23 -22.60 60.93
CA SER A 182 15.29 -21.72 61.40
C SER A 182 16.64 -22.28 60.95
N SER A 183 17.49 -21.43 60.37
CA SER A 183 18.94 -21.54 60.58
C SER A 183 19.64 -20.26 60.13
N SER A 184 20.26 -19.60 61.10
CA SER A 184 21.54 -18.87 60.95
C SER A 184 21.48 -17.55 60.17
N SER A 185 21.39 -16.42 60.86
CA SER A 185 22.58 -15.64 61.27
C SER A 185 23.33 -15.01 60.09
N GLY A 186 23.26 -13.68 60.02
CA GLY A 186 24.42 -12.89 59.63
C GLY A 186 24.45 -12.37 58.18
N LYS A 187 24.37 -11.03 58.11
CA LYS A 187 25.22 -10.17 57.26
C LYS A 187 24.67 -9.73 55.90
N LYS A 188 24.57 -8.40 55.83
CA LYS A 188 24.52 -7.46 54.70
C LYS A 188 23.17 -7.24 54.03
N LYS A 189 22.61 -6.07 54.37
CA LYS A 189 21.66 -5.34 53.54
C LYS A 189 22.27 -5.15 52.15
N ALA A 190 21.78 -5.92 51.17
CA ALA A 190 22.03 -5.65 49.77
C ALA A 190 21.26 -4.39 49.37
N ALA A 191 21.96 -3.50 48.69
CA ALA A 191 21.52 -2.18 48.25
C ALA A 191 20.18 -2.25 47.50
N ARG A 192 19.40 -1.18 47.66
CA ARG A 192 18.18 -0.93 46.89
C ARG A 192 18.51 -1.07 45.39
N PRO A 193 17.75 -1.86 44.62
CA PRO A 193 17.91 -1.90 43.17
C PRO A 193 17.32 -0.59 42.61
N GLY A 194 18.16 0.43 42.55
CA GLY A 194 17.84 1.78 42.13
C GLY A 194 18.97 2.34 41.30
N PHE A 195 18.59 2.84 40.13
CA PHE A 195 19.36 3.26 38.97
C PHE A 195 20.16 4.57 39.17
N GLU A 196 20.71 4.83 40.35
CA GLU A 196 21.45 6.08 40.60
C GLU A 196 22.69 5.84 41.46
N GLY A 197 23.87 6.01 40.85
CA GLY A 197 25.11 6.24 41.59
C GLY A 197 26.33 5.44 41.15
N SER A 198 27.20 6.12 40.38
CA SER A 198 28.62 5.84 40.16
C SER A 198 29.01 4.96 38.97
N PHE A 199 28.84 5.57 37.80
CA PHE A 199 29.78 5.44 36.68
C PHE A 199 31.22 5.66 37.19
N LYS A 200 32.00 4.58 37.39
CA LYS A 200 33.46 4.68 37.54
C LYS A 200 34.12 3.99 36.35
N GLY A 201 33.96 4.62 35.19
CA GLY A 201 34.87 4.46 34.07
C GLY A 201 36.05 5.42 34.22
N GLY A 202 37.25 4.93 33.98
CA GLY A 202 38.42 5.78 33.72
C GLY A 202 39.68 5.33 34.47
N GLY A 203 40.65 4.80 33.71
CA GLY A 203 42.04 4.71 34.14
C GLY A 203 42.75 3.42 33.78
N LYS A 204 43.05 3.22 32.49
CA LYS A 204 44.02 2.24 32.01
C LYS A 204 45.29 3.01 31.64
N LYS A 205 46.41 2.58 32.24
CA LYS A 205 47.83 2.83 31.90
C LYS A 205 48.30 4.27 31.69
#